data_AF-A0A945U497-F1
#
_entry.id   AF-A0A945U497-F1
#
_cell.length_a   1.000
_cell.length_b   1.000
_cell.length_c   1.000
_cell.angle_alpha   90.00
_cell.angle_beta   90.00
_cell.angle_gamma   90.00
#
_symmetry.space_group_name_H-M   'P 1'
#
loop_
_entity.id
_entity.type
_entity.pdbx_description
1 polymer ?
#
loop_
_entity_poly.entity_id
_entity_poly.type
_entity_poly.pdbx_seq_one_letter_code
_entity_poly.pdbx_strand_id
1 'polypeptide(L)'
;MKKLILIFLLLPLLGITQVTVNVDSYLNLREEPNTSCRVIGKLVDTSVVTYAGEWRDGFIKVRQYFPPENDELLGDTKEGWVSSSYVSVPLLTSDILEPFEYI
;
A
#
# COMPACT_ATOMS: atom_id res chain seq x y z
N MET A 1 40.85 -12.71 1.87
CA MET A 1 39.50 -13.03 2.38
C MET A 1 38.55 -11.88 2.05
N LYS A 2 37.80 -11.96 0.96
CA LYS A 2 36.85 -10.89 0.58
C LYS A 2 35.68 -11.50 -0.17
N LYS A 3 34.64 -11.99 0.53
CA LYS A 3 33.28 -12.16 0.00
C LYS A 3 32.30 -12.32 1.17
N LEU A 4 31.81 -11.20 1.74
CA LEU A 4 30.50 -11.17 2.41
C LEU A 4 29.98 -9.73 2.58
N ILE A 5 29.89 -8.97 1.49
CA ILE A 5 29.06 -7.75 1.45
C ILE A 5 28.08 -7.94 0.30
N LEU A 6 27.00 -8.69 0.54
CA LEU A 6 25.86 -8.73 -0.39
C LEU A 6 24.51 -8.89 0.31
N ILE A 7 24.48 -9.13 1.63
CA ILE A 7 23.20 -9.28 2.36
C ILE A 7 22.58 -7.92 2.71
N PHE A 8 23.39 -6.88 2.95
CA PHE A 8 22.88 -5.55 3.34
C PHE A 8 22.25 -4.75 2.19
N LEU A 9 22.56 -5.12 0.93
CA LEU A 9 22.03 -4.47 -0.29
C LEU A 9 20.65 -5.01 -0.71
N LEU A 10 20.24 -6.17 -0.19
CA LEU A 10 18.94 -6.80 -0.46
C LEU A 10 17.87 -6.47 0.61
N LEU A 11 18.27 -5.99 1.79
CA LEU A 11 17.34 -5.64 2.87
C LEU A 11 16.39 -4.45 2.59
N PRO A 12 16.76 -3.37 1.85
CA PRO A 12 15.86 -2.22 1.71
C PRO A 12 14.68 -2.48 0.76
N LEU A 13 14.71 -3.54 -0.06
CA LEU A 13 13.69 -3.77 -1.09
C LEU A 13 12.31 -4.13 -0.50
N LEU A 14 12.27 -4.68 0.72
CA LEU A 14 11.01 -5.05 1.39
C LEU A 14 10.32 -3.85 2.05
N GLY A 15 11.06 -2.80 2.40
CA GLY A 15 10.52 -1.61 3.08
C GLY A 15 9.94 -0.58 2.12
N ILE A 16 10.51 -0.44 0.92
CA ILE A 16 10.18 0.63 -0.05
C ILE A 16 8.73 0.61 -0.55
N THR A 17 8.01 -0.49 -0.32
CA THR A 17 6.62 -0.66 -0.76
C THR A 17 5.63 -0.69 0.40
N GLN A 18 6.01 -0.37 1.63
CA GLN A 18 5.06 -0.40 2.76
C GLN A 18 4.24 0.88 2.85
N VAL A 19 2.93 0.72 2.96
CA VAL A 19 1.95 1.77 3.22
C VAL A 19 1.29 1.47 4.56
N THR A 20 1.44 2.37 5.53
CA THR A 20 0.87 2.24 6.87
C THR A 20 -0.41 3.05 6.95
N VAL A 21 -1.51 2.44 7.40
CA VAL A 21 -2.80 3.11 7.61
C VAL A 21 -2.82 3.81 8.96
N ASN A 22 -3.30 5.07 8.99
CA ASN A 22 -3.46 5.89 10.19
C ASN A 22 -4.91 6.42 10.26
N VAL A 23 -5.78 5.75 11.03
CA VAL A 23 -7.21 6.10 11.16
C VAL A 23 -7.75 5.74 12.54
N ASP A 24 -8.77 6.43 13.03
CA ASP A 24 -9.38 6.09 14.33
C ASP A 24 -10.31 4.86 14.28
N SER A 25 -10.75 4.42 13.10
CA SER A 25 -11.69 3.30 12.95
C SER A 25 -11.33 2.38 11.79
N TYR A 26 -11.59 2.81 10.55
CA TYR A 26 -11.21 2.06 9.36
C TYR A 26 -11.07 2.97 8.15
N LEU A 27 -10.29 2.51 7.17
CA LEU A 27 -10.13 3.09 5.86
C LEU A 27 -10.75 2.17 4.80
N ASN A 28 -11.58 2.73 3.92
CA ASN A 28 -12.20 1.95 2.85
C ASN A 28 -11.19 1.65 1.74
N LEU A 29 -11.08 0.39 1.37
CA LEU A 29 -10.42 -0.07 0.14
C LEU A 29 -11.45 -0.05 -0.99
N ARG A 30 -11.14 0.66 -2.08
CA ARG A 30 -12.09 0.98 -3.15
C ARG A 30 -11.64 0.43 -4.51
N GLU A 31 -12.59 0.19 -5.41
CA GLU A 31 -12.27 -0.24 -6.79
C GLU A 31 -11.60 0.83 -7.63
N GLU A 32 -11.95 2.10 -7.40
CA GLU A 32 -11.46 3.25 -8.14
C GLU A 32 -11.03 4.37 -7.17
N PRO A 33 -10.19 5.33 -7.61
CA PRO A 33 -9.71 6.43 -6.79
C PRO A 33 -10.76 7.54 -6.64
N ASN A 34 -11.97 7.19 -6.20
CA ASN A 34 -13.03 8.15 -5.94
C ASN A 34 -13.97 7.68 -4.82
N THR A 35 -14.71 8.60 -4.21
CA THR A 35 -15.56 8.30 -3.05
C THR A 35 -16.90 7.66 -3.40
N SER A 36 -17.29 7.68 -4.68
CA SER A 36 -18.58 7.18 -5.18
C SER A 36 -18.57 5.73 -5.65
N CYS A 37 -17.39 5.17 -5.93
CA CYS A 37 -17.24 3.78 -6.36
C CYS A 37 -17.46 2.79 -5.21
N ARG A 38 -17.56 1.51 -5.59
CA ARG A 38 -17.77 0.40 -4.67
C ARG A 38 -16.59 0.22 -3.71
N VAL A 39 -16.92 -0.10 -2.46
CA VAL A 39 -15.96 -0.50 -1.42
C VAL A 39 -15.79 -2.01 -1.46
N ILE A 40 -14.54 -2.48 -1.54
CA ILE A 40 -14.15 -3.89 -1.68
C ILE A 40 -13.43 -4.45 -0.46
N GLY A 41 -13.17 -3.61 0.53
CA GLY A 41 -12.53 -4.01 1.77
C GLY A 41 -12.41 -2.85 2.74
N LYS A 42 -11.94 -3.16 3.93
CA LYS A 42 -11.64 -2.18 4.98
C LYS A 42 -10.29 -2.51 5.58
N LEU A 43 -9.49 -1.47 5.82
CA LEU A 43 -8.23 -1.55 6.52
C LEU A 43 -8.41 -0.90 7.89
N VAL A 44 -7.91 -1.53 8.94
CA VAL A 44 -7.96 -0.99 10.30
C VAL A 44 -6.71 -0.17 10.59
N ASP A 45 -6.73 0.57 11.70
CA ASP A 45 -5.56 1.33 12.15
C ASP A 45 -4.30 0.46 12.20
N THR A 46 -3.14 1.04 11.89
CA THR A 46 -1.83 0.39 11.83
C THR A 46 -1.68 -0.76 10.83
N SER A 47 -2.69 -1.03 9.98
CA SER A 47 -2.55 -2.00 8.89
C SER A 47 -1.36 -1.62 8.00
N VAL A 48 -0.45 -2.58 7.77
CA VAL A 48 0.68 -2.42 6.85
C VAL A 48 0.35 -3.18 5.57
N VAL A 49 0.20 -2.43 4.48
CA VAL A 49 -0.18 -2.95 3.17
C VAL A 49 0.92 -2.64 2.15
N THR A 50 0.87 -3.25 0.97
CA THR A 50 1.88 -3.03 -0.07
C THR A 50 1.42 -1.97 -1.07
N TYR A 51 2.26 -1.00 -1.39
CA TYR A 51 2.06 -0.05 -2.48
C TYR A 51 2.01 -0.80 -3.82
N ALA A 52 0.96 -0.54 -4.60
CA ALA A 52 0.72 -1.21 -5.88
C ALA A 52 1.18 -0.38 -7.10
N GLY A 53 1.97 0.67 -6.90
CA GLY A 53 2.66 1.37 -7.99
C GLY A 53 1.89 2.53 -8.63
N GLU A 54 0.70 2.89 -8.11
CA GLU A 54 -0.09 3.99 -8.65
C GLU A 54 -0.57 4.97 -7.57
N TRP A 55 -0.49 6.26 -7.87
CA TRP A 55 -1.05 7.35 -7.08
C TRP A 55 -1.75 8.33 -8.04
N ARG A 56 -3.02 8.64 -7.80
CA ARG A 56 -3.75 9.68 -8.52
C ARG A 56 -4.99 10.13 -7.76
N ASP A 57 -5.49 11.32 -8.09
CA ASP A 57 -6.78 11.85 -7.61
C ASP A 57 -6.92 11.89 -6.07
N GLY A 58 -5.80 11.97 -5.33
CA GLY A 58 -5.80 11.92 -3.86
C GLY A 58 -5.89 10.52 -3.26
N PHE A 59 -5.68 9.47 -4.06
CA PHE A 59 -5.69 8.08 -3.64
C PHE A 59 -4.37 7.38 -4.02
N ILE A 60 -4.00 6.41 -3.19
CA ILE A 60 -2.90 5.49 -3.43
C ILE A 60 -3.46 4.08 -3.67
N LYS A 61 -2.94 3.39 -4.68
CA LYS A 61 -3.28 2.00 -4.94
C LYS A 61 -2.45 1.09 -4.05
N VAL A 62 -3.11 0.16 -3.37
CA VAL A 62 -2.50 -0.77 -2.43
C VAL A 62 -2.93 -2.20 -2.73
N ARG A 63 -2.08 -3.15 -2.33
CA ARG A 63 -2.30 -4.58 -2.38
C ARG A 63 -2.35 -5.12 -0.95
N GLN A 64 -3.43 -5.81 -0.61
CA GLN A 64 -3.64 -6.44 0.69
C GLN A 64 -3.91 -7.93 0.53
N TYR A 65 -3.19 -8.74 1.29
CA TYR A 65 -3.50 -10.16 1.45
C TYR A 65 -4.59 -10.32 2.52
N PHE A 66 -5.72 -10.89 2.13
CA PHE A 66 -6.77 -11.29 3.05
C PHE A 66 -6.61 -12.80 3.32
N PRO A 67 -6.28 -13.20 4.57
CA PRO A 67 -6.19 -14.61 4.88
C PRO A 67 -7.55 -15.29 4.62
N PRO A 68 -7.54 -16.58 4.23
CA PRO A 68 -8.78 -17.28 3.97
C PRO A 68 -9.61 -17.38 5.26
N GLU A 69 -10.91 -17.21 5.15
CA GLU A 69 -11.84 -17.47 6.24
C GLU A 69 -12.19 -18.97 6.20
N ASN A 70 -11.92 -19.70 7.28
CA ASN A 70 -12.34 -21.11 7.48
C ASN A 70 -11.86 -22.14 6.43
N ASP A 71 -10.54 -22.28 6.28
CA ASP A 71 -9.90 -23.47 5.67
C ASP A 71 -10.09 -23.65 4.14
N GLU A 72 -10.20 -22.56 3.38
CA GLU A 72 -10.00 -22.58 1.92
C GLU A 72 -8.55 -22.27 1.56
N LEU A 73 -7.98 -23.07 0.65
CA LEU A 73 -6.56 -23.39 0.56
C LEU A 73 -5.60 -22.25 0.17
N LEU A 74 -6.05 -21.03 -0.14
CA LEU A 74 -5.21 -19.88 -0.49
C LEU A 74 -5.94 -18.58 -0.16
N GLY A 75 -5.33 -17.68 0.62
CA GLY A 75 -5.91 -16.35 0.86
C GLY A 75 -5.98 -15.51 -0.41
N ASP A 76 -6.95 -14.58 -0.45
CA ASP A 76 -7.17 -13.73 -1.62
C ASP A 76 -6.35 -12.44 -1.49
N THR A 77 -5.65 -12.07 -2.56
CA THR A 77 -4.94 -10.81 -2.62
C THR A 77 -5.77 -9.81 -3.41
N LYS A 78 -6.25 -8.76 -2.75
CA LYS A 78 -7.00 -7.69 -3.42
C LYS A 78 -6.13 -6.47 -3.61
N GLU A 79 -6.25 -5.87 -4.78
CA GLU A 79 -5.75 -4.52 -5.04
C GLU A 79 -6.91 -3.53 -5.05
N GLY A 80 -6.68 -2.34 -4.53
CA GLY A 80 -7.66 -1.27 -4.52
C GLY A 80 -7.07 0.06 -4.09
N TRP A 81 -7.92 1.06 -3.99
CA TRP A 81 -7.56 2.44 -3.73
C TRP A 81 -7.93 2.85 -2.31
N VAL A 82 -7.02 3.54 -1.64
CA VAL A 82 -7.26 4.17 -0.34
C VAL A 82 -6.89 5.64 -0.39
N SER A 83 -7.59 6.48 0.37
CA SER A 83 -7.31 7.92 0.40
C SER A 83 -5.93 8.18 0.98
N SER A 84 -5.10 8.95 0.27
CA SER A 84 -3.70 9.17 0.64
C SER A 84 -3.56 10.01 1.92
N SER A 85 -4.56 10.80 2.28
CA SER A 85 -4.58 11.59 3.53
C SER A 85 -4.55 10.75 4.81
N TYR A 86 -4.79 9.43 4.73
CA TYR A 86 -4.88 8.53 5.88
C TYR A 86 -3.78 7.48 5.91
N VAL A 87 -2.71 7.67 5.14
CA VAL A 87 -1.61 6.70 5.09
C VAL A 87 -0.25 7.36 5.11
N SER A 88 0.72 6.65 5.68
CA SER A 88 2.14 7.01 5.67
C SER A 88 2.90 6.06 4.75
N VAL A 89 3.80 6.60 3.94
CA VAL A 89 4.68 5.80 3.07
C VAL A 89 6.14 6.16 3.34
N PRO A 90 6.80 5.51 4.34
CA PRO A 90 8.05 5.97 4.93
C PRO A 90 9.23 6.17 3.95
N LEU A 91 9.21 5.47 2.82
CA LEU A 91 10.30 5.45 1.83
C LEU A 91 9.91 6.07 0.48
N LEU A 92 8.69 6.59 0.33
CA LEU A 92 8.29 7.43 -0.81
C LEU A 92 8.33 8.93 -0.47
N THR A 93 8.70 9.29 0.76
CA THR A 93 8.81 10.68 1.23
C THR A 93 10.00 11.47 0.68
N SER A 94 10.81 10.92 -0.23
CA SER A 94 11.85 11.70 -0.91
C SER A 94 11.45 11.94 -2.36
N ASP A 95 10.93 13.13 -2.68
CA ASP A 95 11.02 13.94 -3.92
C ASP A 95 11.09 13.26 -5.32
N ILE A 96 10.83 11.96 -5.44
CA ILE A 96 10.93 11.17 -6.68
C ILE A 96 9.53 10.95 -7.27
N LEU A 97 8.48 11.29 -6.52
CA LEU A 97 7.10 11.31 -6.99
C LEU A 97 6.49 12.69 -6.76
N GLU A 98 7.11 13.74 -7.31
CA GLU A 98 6.27 14.87 -7.70
C GLU A 98 5.25 14.34 -8.71
N PRO A 99 3.94 14.52 -8.50
CA PRO A 99 2.97 14.25 -9.53
C PRO A 99 3.36 15.11 -10.72
N PHE A 100 3.56 14.51 -11.90
CA PHE A 100 3.70 15.29 -13.12
C PHE A 100 2.53 16.27 -13.18
N GLU A 101 2.81 17.56 -12.94
CA GLU A 101 1.81 18.59 -13.18
C GLU A 101 1.41 18.47 -14.64
N TYR A 102 0.14 18.15 -14.88
CA TYR A 102 -0.42 18.24 -16.21
C TYR A 102 -0.45 19.72 -16.60
N ILE A 103 0.24 20.01 -17.70
CA ILE A 103 0.34 21.30 -18.40
C ILE A 103 -1.03 21.98 -18.54
#